data_AF-A0A536T2E7-F1
#
_entry.id   AF-A0A536T2E7-F1
#
_cell.length_a   1.000
_cell.length_b   1.000
_cell.length_c   1.000
_cell.angle_alpha   90.00
_cell.angle_beta   90.00
_cell.angle_gamma   90.00
#
_symmetry.space_group_name_H-M   'P 1'
#
loop_
_entity.id
_entity.type
_entity.pdbx_description
1 polymer ?
#
loop_
_entity_poly.entity_id
_entity_poly.type
_entity_poly.pdbx_seq_one_letter_code
_entity_poly.pdbx_strand_id
1 'polypeptide(L)'
;MLDPRKPNGAQRHAKARGPAMIMHYWQAIRPQQWVKNAFVGAGFLFAREWHNTALAIDVATAFVAFCLLASAVYVGNDWIDRATDRAHPVKRERPIAAGRISRTGAVALALLLGVGAF
;
A
#
# COMPACT_ATOMS: atom_id res chain seq x y z
N MET A 1 4.67 43.32 27.60
CA MET A 1 3.66 42.37 28.12
C MET A 1 3.52 41.25 27.11
N LEU A 2 4.21 40.13 27.32
CA LEU A 2 4.27 38.99 26.40
C LEU A 2 3.06 38.08 26.65
N ASP A 3 2.25 37.83 25.63
CA ASP A 3 1.15 36.86 25.66
C ASP A 3 1.72 35.42 25.70
N PRO A 4 1.52 34.62 26.78
CA PRO A 4 2.11 33.29 26.92
C PRO A 4 1.25 32.14 26.33
N ARG A 5 0.22 32.39 25.50
CA ARG A 5 -0.69 31.30 25.04
C ARG A 5 -0.86 31.20 23.52
N LYS A 6 0.23 31.05 22.77
CA LYS A 6 0.16 30.33 21.49
C LYS A 6 0.42 28.85 21.72
N PRO A 7 -0.57 27.94 21.55
CA PRO A 7 -0.26 26.53 21.51
C PRO A 7 0.70 26.28 20.33
N ASN A 8 1.89 25.83 20.70
CA ASN A 8 3.00 25.58 19.80
C ASN A 8 2.56 24.53 18.75
N GLY A 9 2.74 24.82 17.46
CA GLY A 9 2.44 23.91 16.33
C GLY A 9 3.25 22.60 16.31
N ALA A 10 3.97 22.30 17.40
CA ALA A 10 4.91 21.22 17.60
C ALA A 10 4.29 19.90 18.11
N GLN A 11 2.97 19.80 18.32
CA GLN A 11 2.34 18.62 18.94
C GLN A 11 1.43 17.78 18.03
N ARG A 12 1.51 17.91 16.69
CA ARG A 12 0.68 17.11 15.76
C ARG A 12 1.29 15.79 15.27
N HIS A 13 2.51 15.47 15.68
CA HIS A 13 3.13 14.17 15.38
C HIS A 13 3.09 13.27 16.61
N ALA A 14 1.89 12.80 16.98
CA ALA A 14 1.80 11.63 17.84
C ALA A 14 2.45 10.46 17.09
N LYS A 15 3.70 10.16 17.43
CA LYS A 15 4.48 9.01 16.96
C LYS A 15 3.63 7.77 17.19
N ALA A 16 3.04 7.20 16.13
CA ALA A 16 2.09 6.12 16.28
C ALA A 16 2.77 4.93 16.97
N ARG A 17 2.13 4.41 18.02
CA ARG A 17 2.62 3.26 18.80
C ARG A 17 2.61 2.01 17.91
N GLY A 18 3.66 1.18 18.01
CA GLY A 18 3.99 0.02 17.17
C GLY A 18 2.87 -0.61 16.31
N PRO A 19 1.81 -1.20 16.89
CA PRO A 19 0.77 -1.91 16.13
C PRO A 19 0.02 -1.02 15.12
N ALA A 20 -0.14 0.27 15.40
CA ALA A 20 -0.78 1.20 14.47
C ALA A 20 0.06 1.41 13.20
N MET A 21 1.40 1.39 13.32
CA MET A 21 2.29 1.58 12.18
C MET A 21 2.16 0.45 11.16
N ILE A 22 2.17 -0.81 11.61
CA ILE A 22 2.04 -1.99 10.73
C ILE A 22 0.71 -1.93 9.98
N MET A 23 -0.37 -1.59 10.68
CA MET A 23 -1.70 -1.44 10.07
C MET A 23 -1.71 -0.37 8.96
N HIS A 24 -0.98 0.74 9.13
CA HIS A 24 -0.89 1.77 8.09
C HIS A 24 -0.22 1.25 6.82
N TYR A 25 0.86 0.49 6.93
CA TYR A 25 1.50 -0.16 5.79
C TYR A 25 0.59 -1.20 5.14
N TRP A 26 -0.12 -2.01 5.94
CA TRP A 26 -1.09 -2.98 5.44
C TRP A 26 -2.24 -2.32 4.66
N GLN A 27 -2.75 -1.18 5.14
CA GLN A 27 -3.75 -0.41 4.42
C GLN A 27 -3.20 0.20 3.12
N ALA A 28 -1.93 0.62 3.11
CA ALA A 28 -1.30 1.23 1.93
C ALA A 28 -1.09 0.24 0.78
N ILE A 29 -0.77 -1.03 1.07
CA ILE A 29 -0.61 -2.08 0.04
C ILE A 29 -1.94 -2.62 -0.50
N ARG A 30 -3.07 -2.29 0.16
CA ARG A 30 -4.44 -2.56 -0.30
C ARG A 30 -4.71 -4.03 -0.64
N PRO A 31 -4.55 -4.97 0.31
CA PRO A 31 -4.74 -6.40 0.05
C PRO A 31 -6.15 -6.74 -0.44
N GLN A 32 -7.17 -5.97 -0.05
CA GLN A 32 -8.53 -6.13 -0.59
C GLN A 32 -8.61 -5.93 -2.11
N GLN A 33 -7.65 -5.25 -2.74
CA GLN A 33 -7.60 -5.07 -4.20
C GLN A 33 -6.94 -6.26 -4.91
N TRP A 34 -6.24 -7.14 -4.20
CA TRP A 34 -5.57 -8.31 -4.79
C TRP A 34 -6.55 -9.31 -5.42
N VAL A 35 -7.83 -9.28 -4.99
CA VAL A 35 -8.89 -10.07 -5.62
C VAL A 35 -9.01 -9.80 -7.13
N LYS A 36 -8.66 -8.59 -7.60
CA LYS A 36 -8.64 -8.26 -9.04
C LYS A 36 -7.58 -9.03 -9.81
N ASN A 37 -6.50 -9.42 -9.13
CA ASN A 37 -5.42 -10.20 -9.72
C ASN A 37 -5.74 -11.69 -9.78
N ALA A 38 -6.85 -12.16 -9.19
CA ALA A 38 -7.25 -13.57 -9.26
C ALA A 38 -7.44 -14.06 -10.71
N PHE A 39 -7.67 -13.14 -11.65
CA PHE A 39 -7.73 -13.43 -13.08
C PHE A 39 -6.43 -14.05 -13.64
N VAL A 40 -5.28 -13.84 -13.00
CA VAL A 40 -4.01 -14.52 -13.35
C VAL A 40 -4.16 -16.05 -13.34
N GLY A 41 -5.00 -16.58 -12.44
CA GLY A 41 -5.29 -18.02 -12.36
C GLY A 41 -6.32 -18.53 -13.37
N ALA A 42 -6.99 -17.66 -14.15
CA ALA A 42 -8.06 -18.08 -15.04
C ALA A 42 -7.58 -19.08 -16.11
N GLY A 43 -6.40 -18.84 -16.70
CA GLY A 43 -5.81 -19.76 -17.67
C GLY A 43 -5.57 -21.15 -17.10
N PHE A 44 -5.01 -21.24 -15.90
CA PHE A 44 -4.78 -22.51 -15.20
C PHE A 44 -6.09 -23.25 -14.89
N LEU A 45 -7.11 -22.52 -14.44
CA LEU A 45 -8.43 -23.07 -14.13
C LEU A 45 -9.05 -23.74 -15.36
N PHE A 46 -9.01 -23.07 -16.52
CA PHE A 46 -9.61 -23.58 -17.75
C PHE A 46 -8.74 -24.56 -18.53
N ALA A 47 -7.42 -24.54 -18.34
CA ALA A 47 -6.49 -25.50 -18.96
C ALA A 47 -6.67 -26.93 -18.43
N ARG A 48 -7.32 -27.10 -17.25
CA ARG A 48 -7.51 -28.40 -16.58
C ARG A 48 -6.20 -29.13 -16.22
N GLU A 49 -5.09 -28.41 -16.18
CA GLU A 49 -3.74 -28.88 -15.82
C GLU A 49 -3.54 -28.97 -14.30
N TRP A 50 -4.56 -29.36 -13.54
CA TRP A 50 -4.56 -29.24 -12.07
C TRP A 50 -3.54 -30.16 -11.38
N HIS A 51 -3.07 -31.20 -12.07
CA HIS A 51 -2.03 -32.11 -11.59
C HIS A 51 -0.60 -31.61 -11.90
N ASN A 52 -0.46 -30.54 -12.68
CA ASN A 52 0.83 -29.95 -13.03
C ASN A 52 1.28 -28.99 -11.91
N THR A 53 1.97 -29.55 -10.92
CA THR A 53 2.47 -28.79 -9.75
C THR A 53 3.41 -27.66 -10.16
N ALA A 54 4.22 -27.85 -11.20
CA ALA A 54 5.13 -26.81 -11.68
C ALA A 54 4.34 -25.60 -12.21
N LEU A 55 3.35 -25.85 -13.07
CA LEU A 55 2.47 -24.80 -13.58
C LEU A 55 1.67 -24.11 -12.46
N ALA A 56 1.22 -24.87 -11.45
CA ALA A 56 0.53 -24.29 -10.30
C ALA A 56 1.44 -23.33 -9.50
N ILE A 57 2.72 -23.67 -9.32
CA ILE A 57 3.71 -22.81 -8.67
C ILE A 57 3.98 -21.57 -9.51
N ASP A 58 4.11 -21.70 -10.83
CA ASP A 58 4.31 -20.56 -11.74
C ASP A 58 3.14 -19.58 -11.67
N VAL A 59 1.91 -20.10 -11.67
CA VAL A 59 0.68 -19.29 -11.56
C VAL A 59 0.58 -18.60 -10.20
N ALA A 60 0.91 -19.30 -9.11
CA ALA A 60 0.94 -18.72 -7.77
C ALA A 60 2.00 -17.62 -7.67
N THR A 61 3.19 -17.85 -8.22
CA THR A 61 4.28 -16.87 -8.26
C THR A 61 3.88 -15.64 -9.08
N ALA A 62 3.29 -15.85 -10.25
CA ALA A 62 2.74 -14.77 -11.06
C ALA A 62 1.65 -13.99 -10.30
N PHE A 63 0.73 -14.66 -9.63
CA PHE A 63 -0.31 -13.99 -8.83
C PHE A 63 0.29 -13.09 -7.74
N VAL A 64 1.29 -13.60 -6.99
CA VAL A 64 2.00 -12.82 -5.96
C VAL A 64 2.72 -11.63 -6.59
N ALA A 65 3.46 -11.83 -7.69
CA ALA A 65 4.15 -10.76 -8.41
C ALA A 65 3.18 -9.65 -8.86
N PHE A 66 2.01 -10.01 -9.41
CA PHE A 66 0.96 -9.06 -9.77
C PHE A 66 0.39 -8.32 -8.56
N CYS A 67 0.25 -8.99 -7.40
CA CYS A 67 -0.19 -8.35 -6.16
C CYS A 67 0.83 -7.33 -5.66
N LEU A 68 2.11 -7.67 -5.68
CA LEU A 68 3.20 -6.78 -5.27
C LEU A 68 3.30 -5.57 -6.22
N LEU A 69 3.29 -5.80 -7.53
CA LEU A 69 3.34 -4.74 -8.54
C LEU A 69 2.12 -3.79 -8.44
N ALA A 70 0.91 -4.34 -8.31
CA ALA A 70 -0.30 -3.53 -8.11
C ALA A 70 -0.22 -2.70 -6.82
N SER A 71 0.31 -3.29 -5.75
CA SER A 71 0.52 -2.59 -4.48
C SER A 71 1.53 -1.44 -4.63
N ALA A 72 2.63 -1.66 -5.36
CA ALA A 72 3.62 -0.63 -5.67
C ALA A 72 2.98 0.54 -6.43
N VAL A 73 2.15 0.25 -7.44
CA VAL A 73 1.40 1.25 -8.21
C VAL A 73 0.42 2.01 -7.31
N TYR A 74 -0.32 1.34 -6.42
CA TYR A 74 -1.23 2.03 -5.50
C TYR A 74 -0.51 2.95 -4.52
N VAL A 75 0.63 2.51 -3.97
CA VAL A 75 1.46 3.32 -3.08
C VAL A 75 2.04 4.53 -3.84
N GLY A 76 2.51 4.32 -5.07
CA GLY A 76 2.99 5.38 -5.95
C GLY A 76 1.91 6.41 -6.29
N ASN A 77 0.69 5.95 -6.58
CA ASN A 77 -0.45 6.83 -6.85
C ASN A 77 -0.83 7.63 -5.60
N ASP A 78 -0.94 6.99 -4.44
CA ASP A 78 -1.24 7.68 -3.17
C ASP A 78 -0.13 8.69 -2.79
N TRP A 79 1.11 8.45 -3.21
CA TRP A 79 2.21 9.39 -3.06
C TRP A 79 2.06 10.64 -3.95
N ILE A 80 1.72 10.44 -5.22
CA ILE A 80 1.51 11.52 -6.20
C ILE A 80 0.29 12.34 -5.80
N ASP A 81 -0.81 11.69 -5.44
CA ASP A 81 -2.11 12.30 -5.15
C ASP A 81 -2.21 12.85 -3.72
N ARG A 82 -1.18 12.70 -2.88
CA ARG A 82 -1.22 13.02 -1.44
C ARG A 82 -1.79 14.41 -1.08
N ALA A 83 -1.52 15.42 -1.91
CA ALA A 83 -1.97 16.79 -1.67
C ALA A 83 -3.47 16.93 -1.93
N THR A 84 -3.93 16.40 -3.06
CA THR A 84 -5.34 16.36 -3.45
C THR A 84 -6.14 15.48 -2.50
N ASP A 85 -5.63 14.30 -2.17
CA ASP A 85 -6.28 13.35 -1.26
C ASP A 85 -6.48 13.96 0.13
N ARG A 86 -5.56 14.80 0.60
CA ARG A 86 -5.69 15.49 1.90
C ARG A 86 -6.88 16.45 1.95
N ALA A 87 -7.28 17.03 0.82
CA ALA A 87 -8.43 17.92 0.72
C ALA A 87 -9.76 17.16 0.53
N HIS A 88 -9.71 15.88 0.17
CA HIS A 88 -10.90 15.08 -0.14
C HIS A 88 -11.60 14.56 1.13
N PRO A 89 -12.94 14.56 1.21
CA PRO A 89 -13.67 14.17 2.43
C PRO A 89 -13.36 12.75 2.94
N VAL A 90 -13.26 11.79 2.02
CA VAL A 90 -12.92 10.38 2.34
C VAL A 90 -11.42 10.05 2.19
N LYS A 91 -10.78 10.41 1.05
CA LYS A 91 -9.40 10.00 0.74
C LYS A 91 -8.35 10.64 1.66
N ARG A 92 -8.69 11.68 2.44
CA ARG A 92 -7.81 12.27 3.45
C ARG A 92 -7.35 11.28 4.52
N GLU A 93 -8.11 10.21 4.73
CA GLU A 93 -7.80 9.14 5.68
C GLU A 93 -6.78 8.13 5.15
N ARG A 94 -6.35 8.23 3.88
CA ARG A 94 -5.30 7.36 3.35
C ARG A 94 -4.01 7.56 4.16
N PRO A 95 -3.28 6.49 4.53
CA PRO A 95 -2.10 6.60 5.40
C PRO A 95 -1.04 7.61 4.94
N ILE A 96 -0.82 7.73 3.63
CA ILE A 96 0.15 8.67 3.05
C ILE A 96 -0.39 10.11 3.08
N ALA A 97 -1.65 10.35 2.68
CA ALA A 97 -2.28 11.67 2.69
C ALA A 97 -2.42 12.23 4.13
N ALA A 98 -2.79 11.37 5.08
CA ALA A 98 -2.92 11.64 6.50
C ALA A 98 -1.56 11.83 7.22
N GLY A 99 -0.44 11.56 6.54
CA GLY A 99 0.91 11.67 7.11
C GLY A 99 1.25 10.60 8.13
N ARG A 100 0.54 9.46 8.13
CA ARG A 100 0.80 8.30 8.99
C ARG A 100 1.96 7.44 8.47
N ILE A 101 2.22 7.49 7.17
CA ILE A 101 3.44 6.96 6.54
C ILE A 101 4.31 8.15 6.11
N SER A 102 5.61 8.10 6.41
CA SER A 102 6.54 9.14 6.01
C SER A 102 6.76 9.14 4.49
N ARG A 103 7.23 10.27 3.96
CA ARG A 103 7.54 10.41 2.52
C ARG A 103 8.53 9.33 2.05
N THR A 104 9.63 9.20 2.77
CA THR A 104 10.66 8.18 2.51
C THR A 104 10.10 6.77 2.69
N GLY A 105 9.24 6.54 3.69
CA GLY A 105 8.61 5.24 3.91
C GLY A 105 7.69 4.81 2.76
N ALA A 106 6.92 5.74 2.19
CA ALA A 106 6.07 5.46 1.03
C ALA A 106 6.90 5.10 -0.22
N VAL A 107 7.95 5.87 -0.51
CA VAL A 107 8.84 5.60 -1.66
C VAL A 107 9.59 4.27 -1.46
N ALA A 108 10.14 4.03 -0.28
CA ALA A 108 10.83 2.79 0.04
C ALA A 108 9.88 1.59 -0.09
N LEU A 109 8.64 1.69 0.41
CA LEU A 109 7.63 0.65 0.27
C LEU A 109 7.31 0.36 -1.20
N ALA A 110 7.09 1.39 -2.03
CA ALA A 110 6.80 1.21 -3.45
C ALA A 110 7.96 0.51 -4.17
N LEU A 111 9.21 0.89 -3.89
CA LEU A 111 10.40 0.26 -4.46
C LEU A 111 10.55 -1.20 -4.00
N LEU A 112 10.39 -1.47 -2.70
CA LEU A 112 10.48 -2.83 -2.16
C LEU A 112 9.44 -3.76 -2.78
N LEU A 113 8.19 -3.28 -2.93
CA LEU A 113 7.13 -4.04 -3.58
C LEU A 113 7.41 -4.24 -5.08
N GLY A 114 7.90 -3.22 -5.76
CA GLY A 114 8.24 -3.29 -7.19
C GLY A 114 9.41 -4.24 -7.48
N VAL A 115 10.46 -4.22 -6.63
CA VAL A 115 11.60 -5.13 -6.75
C VAL A 115 11.19 -6.55 -6.36
N GLY A 116 10.45 -6.74 -5.27
CA GLY A 116 10.02 -8.07 -4.83
C GLY A 116 9.01 -8.76 -5.76
N ALA A 117 8.51 -8.06 -6.79
CA ALA A 117 7.70 -8.66 -7.84
C ALA A 117 8.52 -9.43 -8.89
N PHE A 118 9.86 -9.34 -8.86
CA PHE A 118 10.80 -10.01 -9.76
C PHE A 118 11.78 -10.88 -8.98
#